data_AF-L7JYT1-F1
#
_entry.id   AF-L7JYT1-F1
#
_cell.length_a   1.000
_cell.length_b   1.000
_cell.length_c   1.000
_cell.angle_alpha   90.00
_cell.angle_beta   90.00
_cell.angle_gamma   90.00
#
_symmetry.space_group_name_H-M   'P 1'
#
loop_
_entity.id
_entity.type
_entity.pdbx_description
1 polymer ?
#
loop_
_entity_poly.entity_id
_entity_poly.type
_entity_poly.pdbx_seq_one_letter_code
_entity_poly.pdbx_strand_id
1 'polypeptide(L)'
;MQQTYKYMRFRSTPNIHVETNGLTVSSAADNKSCLTNEAIEDNTYFEVLINKLHVRIGVAPQDYKLYGPLGLDGSYAFGSLKGYKYHKGVRNAYAHKLKENDVVGVLKVEHFLKFFVNGVDLGIAYDDLYGKEYFAALSFYGGGSVCVNFGPCFAYDSVIKYEGMY
;
A
#
# COMPACT_ATOMS: atom_id res chain seq x y z
N MET A 1 -20.93 2.64 0.91
CA MET A 1 -19.48 2.40 0.73
C MET A 1 -18.71 3.60 0.17
N GLN A 2 -19.25 4.47 -0.70
CA GLN A 2 -18.47 5.56 -1.32
C GLN A 2 -18.07 6.75 -0.41
N GLN A 3 -18.68 6.92 0.77
CA GLN A 3 -18.47 8.15 1.57
C GLN A 3 -17.19 8.09 2.44
N THR A 4 -16.74 6.88 2.82
CA THR A 4 -15.63 6.66 3.76
C THR A 4 -14.27 7.09 3.18
N TYR A 5 -14.02 6.84 1.89
CA TYR A 5 -12.70 7.08 1.29
C TYR A 5 -12.46 8.51 0.80
N LYS A 6 -13.50 9.34 0.71
CA LYS A 6 -13.40 10.73 0.23
C LYS A 6 -12.41 11.57 1.07
N TYR A 7 -12.20 11.21 2.32
CA TYR A 7 -11.34 11.92 3.27
C TYR A 7 -10.10 11.11 3.67
N MET A 8 -9.88 9.94 3.07
CA MET A 8 -8.74 9.09 3.40
C MET A 8 -7.44 9.75 2.94
N ARG A 9 -6.50 9.94 3.87
CA ARG A 9 -5.23 10.64 3.64
C ARG A 9 -4.12 10.03 4.49
N PHE A 10 -2.90 10.06 3.99
CA PHE A 10 -1.72 9.70 4.79
C PHE A 10 -1.40 10.77 5.82
N ARG A 11 -1.03 10.35 7.02
CA ARG A 11 -0.52 11.25 8.06
C ARG A 11 0.98 11.45 7.87
N SER A 12 1.40 12.71 7.91
CA SER A 12 2.83 13.03 7.91
C SER A 12 3.47 12.57 9.22
N THR A 13 4.69 12.07 9.11
CA THR A 13 5.59 11.73 10.22
C THR A 13 6.91 12.45 9.98
N PRO A 14 7.79 12.57 10.99
CA PRO A 14 9.11 13.17 10.76
C PRO A 14 9.83 12.50 9.58
N ASN A 15 10.21 13.32 8.58
CA ASN A 15 10.87 12.92 7.33
C ASN A 15 9.99 12.20 6.28
N ILE A 16 8.67 12.16 6.46
CA ILE A 16 7.72 11.84 5.39
C ILE A 16 6.97 13.11 5.03
N HIS A 17 7.18 13.57 3.80
CA HIS A 17 6.43 14.66 3.24
C HIS A 17 5.14 14.11 2.62
N VAL A 18 4.02 14.63 3.09
CA VAL A 18 2.70 14.39 2.49
C VAL A 18 2.24 15.74 1.94
N GLU A 19 1.94 15.81 0.65
CA GLU A 19 1.43 17.04 0.03
C GLU A 19 0.07 17.43 0.64
N THR A 20 -0.38 18.66 0.40
CA THR A 20 -1.64 19.19 0.94
C THR A 20 -2.87 18.37 0.52
N ASN A 21 -2.79 17.63 -0.59
CA ASN A 21 -3.84 16.70 -1.02
C ASN A 21 -3.96 15.46 -0.10
N GLY A 22 -2.94 15.13 0.69
CA GLY A 22 -2.90 13.96 1.55
C GLY A 22 -2.60 12.64 0.84
N LEU A 23 -2.33 12.68 -0.46
CA LEU A 23 -2.31 11.53 -1.37
C LEU A 23 -0.97 11.38 -2.11
N THR A 24 -0.23 12.47 -2.32
CA THR A 24 1.16 12.40 -2.74
C THR A 24 2.05 12.26 -1.51
N VAL A 25 2.84 11.19 -1.44
CA VAL A 25 3.69 10.87 -0.30
C VAL A 25 5.11 10.62 -0.78
N SER A 26 6.07 11.30 -0.16
CA SER A 26 7.48 11.13 -0.48
C SER A 26 8.35 11.18 0.77
N SER A 27 9.52 10.58 0.69
CA SER A 27 10.52 10.66 1.76
C SER A 27 11.92 10.63 1.18
N ALA A 28 12.76 11.56 1.64
CA ALA A 28 14.21 11.56 1.38
C ALA A 28 14.99 10.69 2.37
N ALA A 29 14.34 10.18 3.42
CA ALA A 29 14.97 9.43 4.50
C ALA A 29 14.73 7.93 4.39
N ASP A 30 15.60 7.15 5.02
CA ASP A 30 15.48 5.70 5.10
C ASP A 30 14.57 5.22 6.24
N ASN A 31 13.88 4.10 5.98
CA ASN A 31 13.13 3.33 6.97
C ASN A 31 12.07 4.15 7.71
N LYS A 32 11.36 5.01 6.99
CA LYS A 32 10.21 5.73 7.55
C LYS A 32 8.93 5.21 6.92
N SER A 33 7.91 5.09 7.76
CA SER A 33 6.59 4.63 7.36
C SER A 33 5.51 5.64 7.74
N CYS A 34 4.46 5.70 6.94
CA CYS A 34 3.25 6.44 7.24
C CYS A 34 2.02 5.56 7.02
N LEU A 35 0.95 5.89 7.71
CA LEU A 35 -0.35 5.23 7.64
C LEU A 35 -1.39 6.27 7.27
N THR A 36 -2.52 5.79 6.76
CA THR A 36 -3.73 6.59 6.65
C THR A 36 -4.21 7.11 8.02
N ASN A 37 -5.07 8.13 7.97
CA ASN A 37 -5.77 8.69 9.12
C ASN A 37 -6.79 7.70 9.73
N GLU A 38 -7.35 6.81 8.90
CA GLU A 38 -8.37 5.83 9.28
C GLU A 38 -8.01 4.44 8.75
N ALA A 39 -8.56 3.41 9.40
CA ALA A 39 -8.42 2.02 8.95
C ALA A 39 -9.15 1.84 7.61
N ILE A 40 -8.68 0.89 6.80
CA ILE A 40 -9.38 0.46 5.59
C ILE A 40 -10.34 -0.67 5.96
N GLU A 41 -11.53 -0.65 5.35
CA GLU A 41 -12.54 -1.70 5.54
C GLU A 41 -12.11 -2.99 4.82
N ASP A 42 -12.79 -4.10 5.12
CA ASP A 42 -12.70 -5.30 4.29
C ASP A 42 -13.28 -5.04 2.90
N ASN A 43 -12.77 -5.75 1.89
CA ASN A 43 -13.11 -5.55 0.48
C ASN A 43 -12.80 -4.13 0.00
N THR A 44 -11.63 -3.63 0.36
CA THR A 44 -11.15 -2.32 -0.06
C THR A 44 -10.11 -2.45 -1.16
N TYR A 45 -10.27 -1.65 -2.21
CA TYR A 45 -9.30 -1.49 -3.28
C TYR A 45 -8.80 -0.05 -3.35
N PHE A 46 -7.49 0.11 -3.50
CA PHE A 46 -6.87 1.39 -3.79
C PHE A 46 -5.67 1.21 -4.72
N GLU A 47 -5.30 2.29 -5.41
CA GLU A 47 -4.17 2.30 -6.34
C GLU A 47 -3.05 3.18 -5.83
N VAL A 48 -1.81 2.76 -6.10
CA VAL A 48 -0.59 3.49 -5.78
C VAL A 48 0.22 3.66 -7.05
N LEU A 49 0.28 4.88 -7.57
CA LEU A 49 1.15 5.27 -8.67
C LEU A 49 2.59 5.44 -8.15
N ILE A 50 3.53 4.74 -8.78
CA ILE A 50 4.96 4.84 -8.47
C ILE A 50 5.56 6.06 -9.17
N ASN A 51 5.76 7.16 -8.46
CA ASN A 51 6.48 8.32 -9.02
C ASN A 51 8.00 8.08 -8.99
N LYS A 52 8.49 7.46 -7.91
CA LYS A 52 9.89 7.08 -7.72
C LYS A 52 9.99 5.81 -6.89
N LEU A 53 10.87 4.90 -7.30
CA LEU A 53 11.08 3.60 -6.66
C LEU A 53 11.57 3.71 -5.21
N HIS A 54 11.80 2.54 -4.59
CA HIS A 54 12.18 2.37 -3.19
C HIS A 54 11.06 2.66 -2.20
N VAL A 55 9.90 2.10 -2.50
CA VAL A 55 8.72 2.11 -1.64
C VAL A 55 8.29 0.67 -1.37
N ARG A 56 7.83 0.40 -0.14
CA ARG A 56 6.98 -0.77 0.13
C ARG A 56 5.58 -0.29 0.42
N ILE A 57 4.62 -0.99 -0.17
CA ILE A 57 3.20 -0.67 -0.19
C ILE A 57 2.47 -1.82 0.48
N GLY A 58 1.50 -1.53 1.33
CA GLY A 58 0.65 -2.57 1.89
C GLY A 58 -0.16 -2.07 3.04
N VAL A 59 -0.23 -2.87 4.11
CA VAL A 59 -1.08 -2.59 5.26
C VAL A 59 -0.34 -2.81 6.58
N ALA A 60 -0.73 -2.04 7.58
CA ALA A 60 -0.15 -2.13 8.93
C ALA A 60 -1.24 -2.00 10.00
N PRO A 61 -1.11 -2.69 11.14
CA PRO A 61 -2.01 -2.52 12.27
C PRO A 61 -1.78 -1.15 12.96
N GLN A 62 -2.73 -0.72 13.78
CA GLN A 62 -2.70 0.59 14.45
C GLN A 62 -1.45 0.78 15.34
N ASP A 63 -0.96 -0.29 15.97
CA ASP A 63 0.20 -0.28 16.88
C ASP A 63 1.55 -0.36 16.14
N TYR A 64 1.55 -0.27 14.81
CA TYR A 64 2.76 -0.37 14.00
C TYR A 64 3.75 0.79 14.25
N LYS A 65 5.04 0.44 14.36
CA LYS A 65 6.12 1.38 14.62
C LYS A 65 6.55 2.11 13.34
N LEU A 66 6.27 3.41 13.27
CA LEU A 66 6.51 4.28 12.09
C LEU A 66 7.98 4.46 11.69
N TYR A 67 8.92 4.11 12.58
CA TYR A 67 10.36 4.22 12.35
C TYR A 67 10.98 2.97 11.72
N GLY A 68 10.17 1.95 11.46
CA GLY A 68 10.60 0.71 10.83
C GLY A 68 10.17 0.62 9.36
N PRO A 69 10.79 -0.32 8.62
CA PRO A 69 10.32 -0.73 7.30
C PRO A 69 9.00 -1.52 7.37
N LEU A 70 8.08 -1.34 6.43
CA LEU A 70 6.92 -2.22 6.34
C LEU A 70 7.36 -3.66 6.07
N GLY A 71 6.73 -4.62 6.76
CA GLY A 71 7.05 -6.03 6.71
C GLY A 71 8.04 -6.53 7.77
N LEU A 72 8.46 -5.72 8.75
CA LEU A 72 9.30 -6.18 9.87
C LEU A 72 8.50 -6.91 10.97
N ASP A 73 7.36 -6.34 11.36
CA ASP A 73 6.50 -6.86 12.44
C ASP A 73 5.15 -7.32 11.85
N GLY A 74 4.03 -6.92 12.45
CA GLY A 74 2.67 -7.30 12.02
C GLY A 74 2.17 -6.63 10.74
N SER A 75 3.03 -5.91 10.00
CA SER A 75 2.67 -5.32 8.70
C SER A 75 2.97 -6.25 7.53
N TYR A 76 2.27 -6.01 6.43
CA TYR A 76 2.34 -6.77 5.18
C TYR A 76 2.70 -5.81 4.06
N ALA A 77 3.69 -6.17 3.23
CA ALA A 77 4.24 -5.20 2.28
C ALA A 77 4.71 -5.83 0.96
N PHE A 78 4.44 -5.15 -0.13
CA PHE A 78 4.98 -5.40 -1.45
C PHE A 78 5.96 -4.29 -1.86
N GLY A 79 7.19 -4.64 -2.22
CA GLY A 79 8.28 -3.69 -2.45
C GLY A 79 8.64 -3.48 -3.92
N SER A 80 8.74 -2.21 -4.33
CA SER A 80 8.94 -1.82 -5.73
C SER A 80 10.31 -2.17 -6.32
N LEU A 81 11.38 -2.16 -5.51
CA LEU A 81 12.76 -2.27 -6.01
C LEU A 81 13.12 -3.66 -6.59
N LYS A 82 12.54 -4.72 -6.02
CA LYS A 82 12.84 -6.12 -6.39
C LYS A 82 11.59 -6.96 -6.62
N GLY A 83 10.39 -6.41 -6.38
CA GLY A 83 9.13 -7.15 -6.49
C GLY A 83 8.94 -8.18 -5.38
N TYR A 84 9.56 -7.99 -4.21
CA TYR A 84 9.41 -8.92 -3.09
C TYR A 84 8.20 -8.57 -2.22
N LYS A 85 7.63 -9.60 -1.59
CA LYS A 85 6.69 -9.45 -0.48
C LYS A 85 7.42 -9.62 0.86
N TYR A 86 7.06 -8.83 1.87
CA TYR A 86 7.71 -8.73 3.17
C TYR A 86 6.70 -8.91 4.32
N HIS A 87 6.99 -9.79 5.28
CA HIS A 87 6.20 -9.95 6.49
C HIS A 87 7.04 -10.61 7.59
N LYS A 88 6.92 -10.16 8.85
CA LYS A 88 7.70 -10.68 9.99
C LYS A 88 9.22 -10.74 9.74
N GLY A 89 9.75 -9.75 9.04
CA GLY A 89 11.17 -9.64 8.67
C GLY A 89 11.61 -10.57 7.53
N VAL A 90 10.71 -11.43 7.02
CA VAL A 90 10.98 -12.36 5.92
C VAL A 90 10.65 -11.70 4.59
N ARG A 91 11.53 -11.88 3.60
CA ARG A 91 11.29 -11.46 2.21
C ARG A 91 11.12 -12.69 1.32
N ASN A 92 10.13 -12.66 0.43
CA ASN A 92 9.89 -13.71 -0.56
C ASN A 92 9.72 -13.09 -1.95
N ALA A 93 10.15 -13.81 -2.98
CA ALA A 93 9.83 -13.44 -4.36
C ALA A 93 8.31 -13.47 -4.58
N TYR A 94 7.80 -12.52 -5.35
CA TYR A 94 6.36 -12.39 -5.59
C TYR A 94 6.05 -11.79 -6.97
N ALA A 95 6.76 -10.74 -7.36
CA ALA A 95 6.67 -10.12 -8.67
C ALA A 95 8.05 -9.70 -9.20
N HIS A 96 8.06 -9.14 -10.39
CA HIS A 96 9.24 -8.48 -10.94
C HIS A 96 9.47 -7.10 -10.32
N LYS A 97 10.67 -6.55 -10.53
CA LYS A 97 10.99 -5.16 -10.19
C LYS A 97 10.01 -4.22 -10.91
N LEU A 98 9.45 -3.27 -10.17
CA LEU A 98 8.60 -2.21 -10.72
C LEU A 98 9.45 -1.08 -11.32
N LYS A 99 8.79 -0.21 -12.09
CA LYS A 99 9.35 1.02 -12.65
C LYS A 99 8.49 2.23 -12.29
N GLU A 100 9.04 3.41 -12.55
CA GLU A 100 8.28 4.66 -12.47
C GLU A 100 7.09 4.61 -13.44
N ASN A 101 5.98 5.18 -13.00
CA ASN A 101 4.65 5.17 -13.63
C ASN A 101 3.92 3.81 -13.62
N ASP A 102 4.48 2.77 -13.01
CA ASP A 102 3.65 1.58 -12.70
C ASP A 102 2.58 1.96 -11.66
N VAL A 103 1.40 1.38 -11.81
CA VAL A 103 0.30 1.49 -10.84
C VAL A 103 0.16 0.17 -10.12
N VAL A 104 0.31 0.21 -8.80
CA VAL A 104 0.08 -0.93 -7.93
C VAL A 104 -1.35 -0.87 -7.41
N GLY A 105 -2.18 -1.84 -7.79
CA GLY A 105 -3.47 -2.06 -7.15
C GLY A 105 -3.29 -2.86 -5.86
N VAL A 106 -3.99 -2.47 -4.80
CA VAL A 106 -3.98 -3.17 -3.50
C VAL A 106 -5.40 -3.57 -3.18
N LEU A 107 -5.66 -4.88 -3.11
CA LEU A 107 -6.94 -5.45 -2.69
C LEU A 107 -6.79 -6.07 -1.30
N LYS A 108 -7.45 -5.47 -0.32
CA LYS A 108 -7.57 -6.00 1.04
C LYS A 108 -8.96 -6.59 1.22
N VAL A 109 -9.00 -7.89 1.50
CA VAL A 109 -10.19 -8.62 1.92
C VAL A 109 -9.98 -9.04 3.38
N GLU A 110 -11.02 -9.56 4.05
CA GLU A 110 -10.98 -9.96 5.46
C GLU A 110 -9.72 -10.79 5.80
N HIS A 111 -9.46 -11.87 5.05
CA HIS A 111 -8.40 -12.82 5.38
C HIS A 111 -7.19 -12.77 4.44
N PHE A 112 -7.27 -12.08 3.30
CA PHE A 112 -6.17 -12.03 2.34
C PHE A 112 -5.85 -10.62 1.84
N LEU A 113 -4.61 -10.47 1.39
CA LEU A 113 -4.09 -9.29 0.72
C LEU A 113 -3.50 -9.71 -0.63
N LYS A 114 -3.89 -8.99 -1.66
CA LYS A 114 -3.54 -9.26 -3.05
C LYS A 114 -3.11 -7.97 -3.74
N PHE A 115 -2.14 -8.08 -4.65
CA PHE A 115 -1.64 -6.92 -5.39
C PHE A 115 -1.81 -7.12 -6.90
N PHE A 116 -1.91 -6.00 -7.59
CA PHE A 116 -1.96 -5.92 -9.04
C PHE A 116 -0.86 -4.97 -9.50
N VAL A 117 -0.31 -5.19 -10.69
CA VAL A 117 0.59 -4.22 -11.33
C VAL A 117 0.03 -3.93 -12.71
N ASN A 118 -0.33 -2.67 -12.94
CA ASN A 118 -0.93 -2.21 -14.19
C ASN A 118 -2.15 -3.05 -14.59
N GLY A 119 -3.02 -3.34 -13.63
CA GLY A 119 -4.21 -4.17 -13.80
C GLY A 119 -3.96 -5.68 -13.89
N VAL A 120 -2.70 -6.14 -13.94
CA VAL A 120 -2.36 -7.57 -13.96
C VAL A 120 -2.32 -8.11 -12.54
N ASP A 121 -3.11 -9.15 -12.30
CA ASP A 121 -3.16 -9.90 -11.05
C ASP A 121 -1.84 -10.64 -10.77
N LEU A 122 -1.27 -10.45 -9.58
CA LEU A 122 -0.05 -11.12 -9.11
C LEU A 122 -0.31 -12.35 -8.21
N GLY A 123 -1.58 -12.69 -7.97
CA GLY A 123 -2.02 -13.72 -7.05
C GLY A 123 -2.01 -13.28 -5.59
N ILE A 124 -2.51 -14.14 -4.68
CA ILE A 124 -2.59 -13.82 -3.25
C ILE A 124 -1.16 -13.64 -2.68
N ALA A 125 -0.89 -12.47 -2.10
CA ALA A 125 0.38 -12.21 -1.44
C ALA A 125 0.40 -12.80 -0.03
N TYR A 126 -0.71 -12.68 0.69
CA TYR A 126 -0.88 -13.12 2.07
C TYR A 126 -2.32 -13.55 2.31
N ASP A 127 -2.51 -14.59 3.12
CA ASP A 127 -3.79 -15.24 3.43
C ASP A 127 -4.02 -15.40 4.95
N ASP A 128 -3.26 -14.64 5.74
CA ASP A 128 -3.24 -14.69 7.20
C ASP A 128 -3.60 -13.36 7.90
N LEU A 129 -4.44 -12.51 7.28
CA LEU A 129 -4.79 -11.17 7.78
C LEU A 129 -5.92 -11.14 8.84
N TYR A 130 -5.92 -12.05 9.81
CA TYR A 130 -7.05 -12.22 10.74
C TYR A 130 -7.07 -11.23 11.91
N GLY A 131 -8.28 -10.79 12.29
CA GLY A 131 -8.59 -10.28 13.63
C GLY A 131 -7.93 -8.96 14.03
N LYS A 132 -7.53 -8.13 13.04
CA LYS A 132 -6.95 -6.81 13.27
C LYS A 132 -7.52 -5.80 12.30
N GLU A 133 -7.66 -4.57 12.79
CA GLU A 133 -7.86 -3.41 11.92
C GLU A 133 -6.54 -3.06 11.24
N TYR A 134 -6.62 -2.81 9.94
CA TYR A 134 -5.47 -2.49 9.12
C TYR A 134 -5.63 -1.10 8.50
N PHE A 135 -4.53 -0.39 8.39
CA PHE A 135 -4.41 0.90 7.73
C PHE A 135 -3.63 0.71 6.44
N ALA A 136 -3.99 1.44 5.39
CA ALA A 136 -3.12 1.53 4.22
C ALA A 136 -1.80 2.19 4.65
N ALA A 137 -0.68 1.60 4.24
CA ALA A 137 0.62 1.94 4.75
C ALA A 137 1.67 1.98 3.64
N LEU A 138 2.61 2.91 3.79
CA LEU A 138 3.76 3.08 2.91
C LEU A 138 5.04 3.15 3.75
N SER A 139 6.13 2.58 3.24
CA SER A 139 7.48 2.81 3.78
C SER A 139 8.49 3.09 2.68
N PHE A 140 9.48 3.94 2.96
CA PHE A 140 10.43 4.45 1.96
C PHE A 140 11.89 4.16 2.34
N TYR A 141 12.74 4.00 1.32
CA TYR A 141 14.18 3.73 1.46
C TYR A 141 14.96 4.58 0.45
N GLY A 142 15.62 5.65 0.87
CA GLY A 142 16.55 6.35 0.00
C GLY A 142 15.87 7.17 -1.10
N GLY A 143 14.72 7.78 -0.80
CA GLY A 143 14.18 8.84 -1.67
C GLY A 143 12.94 8.53 -2.50
N GLY A 144 12.05 7.62 -2.10
CA GLY A 144 10.87 7.23 -2.90
C GLY A 144 9.71 8.23 -2.87
N SER A 145 8.80 8.09 -3.84
CA SER A 145 7.61 8.95 -3.99
C SER A 145 6.48 8.19 -4.67
N VAL A 146 5.26 8.38 -4.18
CA VAL A 146 4.04 7.78 -4.74
C VAL A 146 2.86 8.73 -4.69
N CYS A 147 1.87 8.51 -5.55
CA CYS A 147 0.53 9.08 -5.43
C CYS A 147 -0.47 7.97 -5.15
N VAL A 148 -1.37 8.17 -4.20
CA VAL A 148 -2.37 7.16 -3.82
C VAL A 148 -3.77 7.61 -4.26
N ASN A 149 -4.55 6.69 -4.77
CA ASN A 149 -5.92 6.87 -5.20
C ASN A 149 -6.83 5.87 -4.49
N PHE A 150 -7.65 6.35 -3.56
CA PHE A 150 -8.66 5.54 -2.85
C PHE A 150 -10.01 5.49 -3.59
N GLY A 151 -10.04 5.95 -4.85
CA GLY A 151 -11.20 5.90 -5.71
C GLY A 151 -12.08 7.16 -5.66
N PRO A 152 -13.27 7.11 -6.27
CA PRO A 152 -13.88 5.93 -6.90
C PRO A 152 -13.41 5.67 -8.36
N CYS A 153 -12.66 6.60 -8.97
CA CYS A 153 -12.21 6.45 -10.36
C CYS A 153 -10.79 5.91 -10.39
N PHE A 154 -10.60 4.67 -10.85
CA PHE A 154 -9.30 4.00 -10.85
C PHE A 154 -8.75 3.89 -12.27
N ALA A 155 -7.42 3.85 -12.40
CA ALA A 155 -6.77 3.65 -13.69
C ALA A 155 -7.09 2.27 -14.27
N TYR A 156 -7.29 1.27 -13.41
CA TYR A 156 -7.61 -0.11 -13.79
C TYR A 156 -8.97 -0.57 -13.23
N ASP A 157 -10.02 0.20 -13.47
CA ASP A 157 -11.41 -0.07 -13.04
C ASP A 157 -11.89 -1.51 -13.34
N SER A 158 -11.41 -2.14 -14.42
CA SER A 158 -11.79 -3.51 -14.77
C SER A 158 -11.46 -4.52 -13.66
N VAL A 159 -10.40 -4.29 -12.88
CA VAL A 159 -10.00 -5.17 -11.76
C VAL A 159 -11.15 -5.28 -10.76
N ILE A 160 -11.72 -4.14 -10.38
CA ILE A 160 -12.81 -4.04 -9.39
C ILE A 160 -14.06 -4.77 -9.88
N LYS A 161 -14.35 -4.67 -11.19
CA LYS A 161 -15.49 -5.36 -11.81
C LYS A 161 -15.31 -6.89 -11.79
N TYR A 162 -14.11 -7.38 -12.10
CA TYR A 162 -13.82 -8.82 -12.12
C TYR A 162 -13.76 -9.43 -10.72
N GLU A 163 -13.26 -8.70 -9.73
CA GLU A 163 -13.19 -9.15 -8.33
C GLU A 163 -14.55 -9.00 -7.60
N GLY A 164 -15.60 -8.51 -8.27
CA GLY A 164 -16.96 -8.43 -7.73
C GLY A 164 -17.14 -7.36 -6.64
N MET A 165 -16.30 -6.33 -6.65
CA MET A 165 -16.27 -5.28 -5.62
C MET A 165 -17.25 -4.14 -5.97
N TYR A 166 -18.56 -4.34 -5.75
CA TYR A 166 -19.61 -3.34 -5.96
C TYR A 166 -20.37 -3.01 -4.66
#